data_AF-A0A9Y3W1J0-F1
#
_entry.id   AF-A0A9Y3W1J0-F1
#
_cell.length_a   1.000
_cell.length_b   1.000
_cell.length_c   1.000
_cell.angle_alpha   90.00
_cell.angle_beta   90.00
_cell.angle_gamma   90.00
#
_symmetry.space_group_name_H-M   'P 1'
#
loop_
_entity.id
_entity.type
_entity.pdbx_description
1 polymer ?
#
loop_
_entity_poly.entity_id
_entity_poly.type
_entity_poly.pdbx_seq_one_letter_code
_entity_poly.pdbx_strand_id
1 'polypeptide(L)'
;MQKPQQGNRKEISLHRTRLTIYKIPPGTPQRSLQQDFFQRNRPVKAEKTYSTQRDLIELHSLEPGEYVIIPSTNEPNITADFTLTVYTKTDE
;
A
#
# COMPACT_ATOMS: atom_id res chain seq x y z
N MET A 1 -5.41 -0.83 -7.74
CA MET A 1 -6.72 -1.18 -8.34
C MET A 1 -7.35 -2.33 -7.57
N GLN A 2 -8.55 -2.14 -7.03
CA GLN A 2 -9.36 -3.24 -6.49
C GLN A 2 -10.03 -4.01 -7.62
N LYS A 3 -9.96 -5.35 -7.57
CA LYS A 3 -10.62 -6.22 -8.54
C LYS A 3 -12.06 -6.51 -8.07
N PRO A 4 -13.04 -6.55 -8.99
CA PRO A 4 -14.39 -6.96 -8.63
C PRO A 4 -14.43 -8.43 -8.21
N GLN A 5 -15.31 -8.77 -7.26
CA GLN A 5 -15.54 -10.17 -6.89
C GLN A 5 -16.07 -10.96 -8.09
N GLN A 6 -15.50 -12.15 -8.32
CA GLN A 6 -15.74 -12.95 -9.52
C GLN A 6 -17.22 -13.36 -9.60
N GLY A 7 -17.92 -12.96 -10.66
CA GLY A 7 -19.27 -13.45 -10.99
C GLY A 7 -20.35 -12.39 -11.25
N ASN A 8 -20.25 -11.17 -10.72
CA ASN A 8 -21.29 -10.14 -10.91
C ASN A 8 -20.70 -8.75 -11.15
N ARG A 9 -20.58 -8.36 -12.43
CA ARG A 9 -20.11 -7.04 -12.87
C ARG A 9 -21.03 -5.88 -12.45
N LYS A 10 -22.22 -6.18 -11.92
CA LYS A 10 -23.29 -5.21 -11.63
C LYS A 10 -23.25 -4.64 -10.21
N GLU A 11 -22.45 -5.22 -9.30
CA GLU A 11 -22.34 -4.73 -7.92
C GLU A 11 -20.88 -4.79 -7.47
N ILE A 12 -20.15 -3.69 -7.69
CA ILE A 12 -18.77 -3.55 -7.21
C ILE A 12 -18.84 -2.92 -5.82
N SER A 13 -18.86 -3.75 -4.78
CA SER A 13 -18.59 -3.28 -3.42
C SER A 13 -17.09 -2.99 -3.32
N LEU A 14 -16.74 -1.72 -3.17
CA LEU A 14 -15.35 -1.28 -2.98
C LEU A 14 -15.05 -1.21 -1.49
N HIS A 15 -13.95 -1.83 -1.08
CA HIS A 15 -13.45 -1.68 0.27
C HIS A 15 -12.74 -0.33 0.42
N ARG A 16 -12.79 0.25 1.62
CA ARG A 16 -11.98 1.43 1.92
C ARG A 16 -10.51 0.99 2.03
N THR A 17 -9.65 1.50 1.15
CA THR A 17 -8.24 1.06 1.04
C THR A 17 -7.25 2.21 1.18
N ARG A 18 -6.02 1.89 1.57
CA ARG A 18 -4.90 2.83 1.70
C ARG A 18 -3.58 2.16 1.28
N LEU A 19 -2.61 2.95 0.83
CA LEU A 19 -1.21 2.55 0.76
C LEU A 19 -0.42 3.19 1.89
N THR A 20 0.44 2.40 2.54
CA THR A 20 1.36 2.91 3.56
C THR A 20 2.79 2.59 3.15
N ILE A 21 3.65 3.60 3.09
CA ILE A 21 5.04 3.44 2.65
C ILE A 21 5.99 3.66 3.82
N TYR A 22 6.90 2.72 4.06
CA TYR A 22 7.98 2.86 5.04
C TYR A 22 9.34 2.78 4.35
N LYS A 23 10.28 3.63 4.78
CA LYS A 23 11.70 3.47 4.43
C LYS A 23 12.27 2.35 5.29
N ILE A 24 13.02 1.43 4.69
CA ILE A 24 13.71 0.35 5.40
C ILE A 24 15.09 0.90 5.83
N PRO A 25 15.37 0.97 7.15
CA PRO A 25 16.69 1.37 7.62
C PRO A 25 17.77 0.37 7.17
N PRO A 26 18.99 0.83 6.85
CA PRO A 26 20.12 -0.06 6.55
C PRO A 26 20.36 -1.06 7.68
N GLY A 27 20.69 -2.31 7.32
CA GLY A 27 20.91 -3.38 8.31
C GLY A 27 19.64 -4.04 8.84
N THR A 28 18.46 -3.64 8.36
CA THR A 28 17.22 -4.40 8.59
C THR A 28 17.36 -5.77 7.92
N PRO A 29 17.20 -6.89 8.66
CA PRO A 29 17.32 -8.21 8.05
C PRO A 29 16.25 -8.41 6.97
N GLN A 30 16.58 -9.04 5.85
CA GLN A 30 15.67 -9.36 4.72
C GLN A 30 14.59 -10.43 5.06
N ARG A 31 14.16 -10.49 6.32
CA ARG A 31 13.06 -11.34 6.79
C ARG A 31 11.77 -10.53 6.86
N SER A 32 10.66 -11.21 7.11
CA SER A 32 9.37 -10.55 7.34
C SER A 32 9.50 -9.47 8.42
N LEU A 33 9.13 -8.24 8.06
CA LEU A 33 9.05 -7.11 8.97
C LEU A 33 8.02 -7.43 10.05
N GLN A 34 8.45 -7.39 11.31
CA GLN A 34 7.62 -7.73 12.46
C GLN A 34 6.93 -6.48 13.02
N GLN A 35 6.01 -6.66 13.97
CA GLN A 35 5.24 -5.57 14.57
C GLN A 35 6.13 -4.46 15.15
N ASP A 36 7.26 -4.81 15.76
CA ASP A 36 8.21 -3.88 16.37
C ASP A 36 8.82 -2.92 15.34
N PHE A 37 9.06 -3.37 14.11
CA PHE A 37 9.49 -2.51 13.01
C PHE A 37 8.47 -1.38 12.77
N PHE A 38 7.17 -1.71 12.69
CA PHE A 38 6.12 -0.72 12.40
C PHE A 38 5.81 0.21 13.58
N GLN A 39 6.11 -0.21 14.81
CA GLN A 39 6.01 0.64 15.99
C GLN A 39 7.17 1.64 16.09
N ARG A 40 8.38 1.23 15.70
CA ARG A 40 9.59 2.06 15.78
C ARG A 40 9.75 3.02 14.60
N ASN A 41 9.32 2.61 13.41
CA ASN A 41 9.47 3.39 12.19
C ASN A 41 8.18 4.13 11.86
N ARG A 42 8.30 5.40 11.45
CA ARG A 42 7.17 6.16 10.95
C ARG A 42 7.05 5.98 9.43
N PRO A 43 5.82 5.89 8.89
CA PRO A 43 5.64 5.88 7.45
C PRO A 43 6.13 7.20 6.84
N VAL A 44 6.69 7.13 5.63
CA VAL A 44 7.23 8.28 4.87
C VAL A 44 6.12 9.30 4.63
N LYS A 45 4.92 8.79 4.34
CA LYS A 45 3.70 9.57 4.25
C LYS A 45 2.55 8.67 4.70
N ALA A 46 1.86 9.06 5.76
CA ALA A 46 0.60 8.42 6.13
C ALA A 46 -0.53 9.23 5.50
N GLU A 47 -1.18 8.70 4.47
CA GLU A 47 -2.52 9.20 4.13
C GLU A 47 -3.41 9.05 5.37
N LYS A 48 -4.07 10.15 5.78
CA LYS A 48 -4.90 10.14 6.99
C LYS A 48 -6.25 9.45 6.76
N THR A 49 -6.65 9.25 5.51
CA THR A 49 -7.97 8.79 5.13
C THR A 49 -7.88 7.60 4.19
N TYR A 50 -8.70 6.58 4.42
CA TYR A 50 -8.88 5.49 3.46
C TYR A 50 -9.71 5.97 2.28
N SER A 51 -9.27 5.63 1.07
CA SER A 51 -9.99 5.95 -0.17
C SER A 51 -11.09 4.91 -0.43
N THR A 52 -12.25 5.38 -0.90
CA THR A 52 -13.35 4.55 -1.43
C THR A 52 -13.25 4.33 -2.94
N GLN A 53 -12.19 4.84 -3.57
CA GLN A 53 -11.99 4.73 -5.01
C GLN A 53 -11.48 3.34 -5.39
N ARG A 54 -11.88 2.86 -6.57
CA ARG A 54 -11.39 1.59 -7.14
C ARG A 54 -9.88 1.63 -7.39
N ASP A 55 -9.40 2.78 -7.83
CA ASP A 55 -8.01 3.05 -8.11
C ASP A 55 -7.51 4.11 -7.13
N LEU A 56 -6.52 3.72 -6.33
CA LEU A 56 -5.74 4.62 -5.49
C LEU A 56 -4.40 4.83 -6.18
N ILE A 57 -4.18 6.05 -6.67
CA ILE A 57 -2.95 6.46 -7.35
C ILE A 57 -2.31 7.54 -6.50
N GLU A 58 -1.07 7.28 -6.08
CA GLU A 58 -0.28 8.22 -5.30
C GLU A 58 1.03 8.50 -6.04
N LEU A 59 1.41 9.77 -6.12
CA LEU A 59 2.70 10.20 -6.63
C LEU A 59 3.61 10.59 -5.46
N HIS A 60 4.79 9.99 -5.44
CA HIS A 60 5.79 10.22 -4.39
C HIS A 60 7.13 10.63 -4.99
N SER A 61 7.80 11.58 -4.33
CA SER A 61 9.23 11.83 -4.51
C SER A 61 9.93 11.31 -3.26
N LEU A 62 10.76 10.28 -3.41
CA LEU A 62 11.41 9.58 -2.32
C LEU A 62 12.93 9.72 -2.47
N GLU A 63 13.61 9.93 -1.35
CA GLU A 63 15.06 9.80 -1.29
C GLU A 63 15.51 8.40 -1.75
N PRO A 64 16.69 8.24 -2.34
CA PRO A 64 17.22 6.91 -2.66
C PRO A 64 17.23 5.98 -1.44
N GLY A 65 16.85 4.72 -1.65
CA GLY A 65 16.84 3.71 -0.60
C GLY A 65 15.84 2.57 -0.85
N GLU A 66 15.75 1.68 0.13
CA GLU A 66 14.82 0.55 0.12
C GLU A 66 13.53 0.92 0.86
N TYR A 67 12.39 0.52 0.30
CA TYR A 67 11.07 0.87 0.81
C TYR A 67 10.14 -0.34 0.78
N VAL A 68 9.20 -0.39 1.72
CA VAL A 68 8.07 -1.33 1.71
C VAL A 68 6.77 -0.57 1.49
N ILE A 69 5.93 -1.07 0.59
CA ILE A 69 4.59 -0.58 0.32
C ILE A 69 3.60 -1.59 0.91
N ILE A 70 2.75 -1.14 1.83
CA ILE A 70 1.72 -1.96 2.47
C ILE A 70 0.36 -1.50 1.97
N PRO A 71 -0.29 -2.25 1.06
CA PRO A 71 -1.69 -2.08 0.77
C PRO A 71 -2.55 -2.64 1.92
N SER A 72 -3.52 -1.86 2.41
CA SER A 72 -4.42 -2.31 3.48
C SER A 72 -5.85 -1.84 3.29
N THR A 73 -6.79 -2.61 3.83
CA THR A 73 -8.19 -2.21 4.05
C THR A 73 -8.34 -1.45 5.36
N ASN A 74 -9.43 -0.70 5.51
CA ASN A 74 -9.75 0.03 6.74
C ASN A 74 -9.98 -0.90 7.94
N GLU A 75 -10.60 -2.06 7.67
CA GLU A 75 -10.91 -3.05 8.68
C GLU A 75 -10.00 -4.28 8.51
N PRO A 76 -9.58 -4.91 9.62
CA PRO A 76 -8.86 -6.17 9.55
C PRO A 76 -9.77 -7.30 9.06
N ASN A 77 -9.17 -8.40 8.61
CA ASN A 77 -9.88 -9.62 8.17
C ASN A 77 -10.81 -9.42 6.97
N ILE A 78 -10.61 -8.37 6.18
CA ILE A 78 -11.28 -8.18 4.89
C ILE A 78 -10.46 -8.86 3.79
N THR A 79 -11.10 -9.77 3.06
CA THR A 79 -10.51 -10.38 1.86
C THR A 79 -10.86 -9.54 0.64
N ALA A 80 -9.82 -9.10 -0.08
CA ALA A 80 -9.99 -8.33 -1.31
C ALA A 80 -8.88 -8.69 -2.30
N ASP A 81 -9.25 -8.80 -3.57
CA ASP A 81 -8.30 -8.95 -4.65
C ASP A 81 -7.86 -7.57 -5.16
N PHE A 82 -6.56 -7.41 -5.39
CA PHE A 82 -6.01 -6.14 -5.89
C PHE A 82 -4.87 -6.34 -6.88
N THR A 83 -4.55 -5.25 -7.57
CA THR A 83 -3.32 -5.09 -8.35
C THR A 83 -2.59 -3.85 -7.83
N LEU A 84 -1.31 -4.02 -7.50
CA LEU A 84 -0.35 -2.94 -7.20
C LEU A 84 0.58 -2.78 -8.41
N THR A 85 0.66 -1.57 -8.94
CA THR A 85 1.57 -1.23 -10.03
C THR A 85 2.47 -0.10 -9.57
N VAL A 86 3.77 -0.22 -9.81
CA VAL A 86 4.76 0.81 -9.47
C VAL A 86 5.30 1.41 -10.76
N TYR A 87 5.19 2.72 -10.89
CA TYR A 87 5.80 3.49 -11.96
C TYR A 87 6.93 4.33 -11.35
N THR A 88 8.12 4.20 -11.91
CA THR A 88 9.28 5.01 -11.53
C THR A 88 9.66 5.90 -12.69
N LYS A 89 10.07 7.13 -12.40
CA LYS A 89 10.75 7.93 -13.42
C LYS A 89 12.06 7.23 -13.75
N THR A 90 12.31 7.01 -15.03
CA THR A 90 13.65 6.71 -15.54
C THR A 90 14.33 8.03 -15.83
N ASP A 91 15.55 8.23 -15.34
CA ASP A 91 16.36 9.35 -15.81
C ASP A 91 16.68 9.09 -17.29
N GLU A 92 16.15 9.94 -18.18
CA GLU A 92 16.60 10.03 -19.59
C GLU A 92 17.94 10.75 -19.66
#